data_AF-A0A836LL12-F1
#
_entry.id   AF-A0A836LL12-F1
#
_cell.length_a   1.000
_cell.length_b   1.000
_cell.length_c   1.000
_cell.angle_alpha   90.00
_cell.angle_beta   90.00
_cell.angle_gamma   90.00
#
_symmetry.space_group_name_H-M   'P 1'
#
loop_
_entity.id
_entity.type
_entity.pdbx_description
1 polymer ?
#
loop_
_entity_poly.entity_id
_entity_poly.type
_entity_poly.pdbx_seq_one_letter_code
_entity_poly.pdbx_strand_id
1 'polypeptide(L)'
;MRRTVRALYNSFERGWKDKTVHPLDRRGRFNLDEAAAELQLDEAYVASLYKPLHYTYAMKGQRYPAEQGRTSRPGSLAASRDRMFPLYRRNYKLDRELRVLDHRRISTD
;
A
#
# COMPACT_ATOMS: atom_id res chain seq x y z
N MET A 1 24.01 -34.81 -11.00
CA MET A 1 23.65 -33.43 -10.57
C MET A 1 22.13 -33.16 -10.51
N ARG A 2 21.30 -34.09 -9.99
CA ARG A 2 19.82 -33.94 -9.93
C ARG A 2 19.22 -33.81 -8.52
N ARG A 3 20.05 -33.94 -7.47
CA ARG A 3 19.59 -33.94 -6.06
C ARG A 3 19.48 -32.53 -5.46
N THR A 4 20.26 -31.57 -5.93
CA THR A 4 20.30 -30.19 -5.40
C THR A 4 19.09 -29.35 -5.79
N VAL A 5 18.54 -29.52 -7.00
CA VAL A 5 17.38 -28.74 -7.47
C VAL A 5 16.09 -29.11 -6.71
N ARG A 6 15.91 -30.38 -6.33
CA ARG A 6 14.74 -30.83 -5.53
C ARG A 6 14.75 -30.26 -4.11
N ALA A 7 15.92 -30.03 -3.52
CA ALA A 7 16.03 -29.48 -2.18
C ALA A 7 15.61 -28.00 -2.12
N LEU A 8 15.95 -27.22 -3.16
CA LEU A 8 15.48 -25.84 -3.31
C LEU A 8 13.97 -25.77 -3.53
N TYR A 9 13.39 -26.68 -4.32
CA TYR A 9 11.93 -26.73 -4.51
C TYR A 9 11.18 -27.03 -3.21
N ASN A 10 11.68 -27.97 -2.40
CA ASN A 10 11.07 -28.31 -1.11
C ASN A 10 11.23 -27.22 -0.04
N SER A 11 12.22 -26.32 -0.14
CA SER A 11 12.30 -25.17 0.77
C SER A 11 11.27 -24.10 0.46
N PHE A 12 10.82 -23.97 -0.79
CA PHE A 12 9.71 -23.08 -1.17
C PHE A 12 8.33 -23.63 -0.76
N GLU A 13 8.18 -24.95 -0.65
CA GLU A 13 6.92 -25.59 -0.22
C GLU A 13 6.74 -25.66 1.31
N ARG A 14 7.82 -25.48 2.10
CA ARG A 14 7.71 -25.36 3.56
C ARG A 14 7.02 -24.03 3.91
N GLY A 15 5.82 -24.12 4.47
CA GLY A 15 5.04 -22.97 4.96
C GLY A 15 3.78 -22.64 4.16
N TRP A 16 3.55 -23.25 2.99
CA TRP A 16 2.30 -23.02 2.22
C TRP A 16 1.02 -23.45 2.95
N LYS A 17 1.12 -24.42 3.87
CA LYS A 17 -0.02 -24.91 4.66
C LYS A 17 -0.43 -23.97 5.80
N ASP A 18 0.49 -23.11 6.25
CA ASP A 18 0.29 -22.21 7.38
C ASP A 18 0.02 -20.76 6.94
N LYS A 19 -0.04 -20.52 5.63
CA LYS A 19 -0.31 -19.19 5.08
C LYS A 19 -1.71 -18.72 5.46
N THR A 20 -1.80 -17.47 5.87
CA THR A 20 -3.08 -16.80 6.09
C THR A 20 -3.71 -16.45 4.75
N VAL A 21 -4.47 -17.37 4.19
CA VAL A 21 -5.23 -17.12 2.96
C VAL A 21 -6.38 -16.15 3.27
N HIS A 22 -6.51 -15.10 2.47
CA HIS A 22 -7.59 -14.14 2.63
C HIS A 22 -8.94 -14.88 2.55
N PRO A 23 -9.93 -14.58 3.43
CA PRO A 23 -11.16 -15.38 3.57
C PRO A 23 -11.98 -15.59 2.29
N LEU A 24 -11.74 -14.77 1.26
CA LEU A 24 -12.44 -14.78 -0.03
C LEU A 24 -11.61 -15.38 -1.18
N ASP A 25 -10.34 -15.70 -0.97
CA ASP A 25 -9.49 -16.27 -2.03
C ASP A 25 -9.45 -17.80 -1.96
N ARG A 26 -10.33 -18.44 -2.72
CA ARG A 26 -10.39 -19.91 -2.84
C ARG A 26 -9.30 -20.50 -3.75
N ARG A 27 -8.55 -19.68 -4.50
CA ARG A 27 -7.58 -20.13 -5.51
C ARG A 27 -6.13 -19.82 -5.14
N GLY A 28 -5.90 -19.09 -4.04
CA GLY A 28 -4.56 -18.73 -3.57
C GLY A 28 -3.80 -17.85 -4.56
N ARG A 29 -4.47 -16.82 -5.08
CA ARG A 29 -3.82 -15.81 -5.92
C ARG A 29 -2.95 -14.91 -5.03
N PHE A 30 -1.99 -14.25 -5.65
CA PHE A 30 -1.19 -13.28 -4.93
C PHE A 30 -2.06 -12.08 -4.50
N ASN A 31 -2.00 -11.74 -3.22
CA ASN A 31 -2.60 -10.55 -2.64
C ASN A 31 -1.53 -9.73 -1.90
N LEU A 32 -1.55 -8.41 -2.07
CA LEU A 32 -0.61 -7.51 -1.42
C LEU A 32 -0.79 -7.48 0.09
N ASP A 33 -2.03 -7.59 0.58
CA ASP A 33 -2.32 -7.56 2.01
C ASP A 33 -1.83 -8.84 2.70
N GLU A 34 -2.00 -10.00 2.04
CA GLU A 34 -1.42 -11.27 2.50
C GLU A 34 0.11 -11.21 2.51
N ALA A 35 0.72 -10.65 1.47
CA ALA A 35 2.16 -10.48 1.42
C ALA A 35 2.67 -9.53 2.51
N ALA A 36 1.92 -8.47 2.84
CA ALA A 36 2.25 -7.55 3.92
C ALA A 36 2.18 -8.27 5.29
N ALA A 37 1.13 -9.07 5.52
CA ALA A 37 0.96 -9.84 6.74
C ALA A 37 2.08 -10.88 6.93
N GLU A 38 2.41 -11.65 5.89
CA GLU A 38 3.48 -12.65 5.91
C GLU A 38 4.86 -12.03 6.16
N LEU A 39 5.09 -10.80 5.67
CA LEU A 39 6.34 -10.05 5.88
C LEU A 39 6.32 -9.18 7.14
N GLN A 40 5.23 -9.19 7.92
CA GLN A 40 5.05 -8.33 9.10
C GLN A 40 5.23 -6.84 8.79
N LEU A 41 4.73 -6.41 7.63
CA LEU A 41 4.77 -5.03 7.17
C LEU A 41 3.38 -4.38 7.30
N ASP A 42 3.36 -3.06 7.48
CA ASP A 42 2.13 -2.28 7.42
C ASP A 42 1.51 -2.35 6.01
N GLU A 43 0.25 -2.74 5.92
CA GLU A 43 -0.47 -2.88 4.65
C GLU A 43 -0.51 -1.57 3.86
N ALA A 44 -0.75 -0.44 4.55
CA ALA A 44 -0.79 0.87 3.93
C ALA A 44 0.59 1.32 3.42
N TYR A 45 1.65 0.95 4.15
CA TYR A 45 3.03 1.11 3.68
C TYR A 45 3.30 0.31 2.41
N VAL A 46 2.99 -0.99 2.39
CA VAL A 46 3.20 -1.85 1.21
C VAL A 46 2.41 -1.33 0.00
N ALA A 47 1.13 -1.00 0.17
CA ALA A 47 0.32 -0.40 -0.88
C ALA A 47 0.88 0.95 -1.39
N SER A 48 1.64 1.68 -0.56
CA SER A 48 2.29 2.92 -0.96
C SER A 48 3.48 2.71 -1.89
N LEU A 49 4.17 1.56 -1.79
CA LEU A 49 5.35 1.24 -2.59
C LEU A 49 5.01 0.97 -4.06
N TYR A 50 3.78 0.50 -4.33
CA TYR A 50 3.32 0.14 -5.67
C TYR A 50 2.52 1.24 -6.37
N LYS A 51 2.54 2.48 -5.85
CA LYS A 51 1.95 3.67 -6.51
C LYS A 51 2.88 4.88 -6.43
N PRO A 52 2.71 5.88 -7.30
CA PRO A 52 3.53 7.09 -7.24
C PRO A 52 3.49 7.78 -5.87
N LEU A 53 4.66 8.12 -5.34
CA LEU A 53 4.82 8.61 -3.96
C LEU A 53 3.98 9.85 -3.64
N HIS A 54 3.81 10.76 -4.60
CA HIS A 54 3.06 12.02 -4.42
C HIS A 54 1.55 11.84 -4.21
N TYR A 55 1.02 10.62 -4.40
CA TYR A 55 -0.35 10.27 -4.02
C TYR A 55 -0.48 9.97 -2.54
N THR A 56 0.47 9.24 -1.95
CA THR A 56 0.42 8.83 -0.54
C THR A 56 1.07 9.84 0.40
N TYR A 57 2.21 10.41 -0.01
CA TYR A 57 3.05 11.28 0.80
C TYR A 57 2.83 12.75 0.49
N ALA A 58 3.22 13.63 1.41
CA ALA A 58 3.21 15.08 1.25
C ALA A 58 4.38 15.55 0.37
N MET A 59 4.40 15.08 -0.88
CA MET A 59 5.42 15.41 -1.88
C MET A 59 4.87 16.27 -3.01
N LYS A 60 5.78 17.00 -3.67
CA LYS A 60 5.53 17.61 -4.97
C LYS A 60 5.41 16.51 -6.04
N GLY A 61 4.40 16.62 -6.88
CA GLY A 61 4.16 15.75 -8.03
C GLY A 61 3.05 16.33 -8.89
N GLN A 62 3.13 16.12 -10.20
CA GLN A 62 2.12 16.58 -11.15
C GLN A 62 0.84 15.76 -10.99
N ARG A 63 -0.32 16.42 -11.05
CA ARG A 63 -1.64 15.78 -11.06
C ARG A 63 -2.45 16.28 -12.23
N TYR A 64 -3.33 15.43 -12.75
CA TYR A 64 -4.21 15.84 -13.83
C TYR A 64 -5.32 16.76 -13.30
N PRO A 65 -5.72 17.83 -14.03
CA PRO A 65 -6.81 18.71 -13.62
C PRO A 65 -8.13 17.97 -13.38
N ALA A 66 -8.38 16.88 -14.12
CA ALA A 66 -9.56 16.05 -13.98
C ALA A 66 -9.67 15.34 -12.62
N GLU A 67 -8.55 15.17 -11.90
CA GLU A 67 -8.56 14.53 -10.58
C GLU A 67 -9.03 15.47 -9.46
N GLN A 68 -8.96 16.79 -9.66
CA GLN A 68 -9.17 17.77 -8.59
C GLN A 68 -10.62 17.82 -8.08
N GLY A 69 -11.55 17.24 -8.85
CA GLY A 69 -12.98 17.32 -8.59
C GLY A 69 -13.60 18.59 -9.17
N ARG A 70 -14.92 18.72 -9.03
CA ARG A 70 -15.69 19.88 -9.49
C ARG A 70 -16.88 20.15 -8.58
N THR A 71 -17.27 21.41 -8.49
CA THR A 71 -18.52 21.83 -7.85
C THR A 71 -19.73 21.25 -8.58
N SER A 72 -20.85 21.12 -7.85
CA SER A 72 -22.12 20.70 -8.44
C SER A 72 -22.59 21.68 -9.51
N ARG A 73 -23.29 21.17 -10.52
CA ARG A 73 -23.95 21.97 -11.55
C ARG A 73 -25.43 21.56 -11.60
N PRO A 74 -26.35 22.41 -12.08
CA PRO A 74 -27.73 21.98 -12.32
C PRO A 74 -27.75 20.69 -13.16
N GLY A 75 -28.39 19.63 -12.65
CA GLY A 75 -28.42 18.31 -13.30
C GLY A 75 -27.21 17.39 -13.03
N SER A 76 -26.25 17.78 -12.19
CA SER A 76 -25.13 16.90 -11.81
C SER A 76 -24.62 17.15 -10.38
N LEU A 77 -24.31 16.05 -9.70
CA LEU A 77 -23.75 16.10 -8.35
C LEU A 77 -22.30 16.62 -8.35
N ALA A 78 -21.89 17.16 -7.22
CA ALA A 78 -20.50 17.54 -6.97
C ALA A 78 -19.60 16.30 -7.04
N ALA A 79 -18.40 16.47 -7.59
CA ALA A 79 -17.37 15.43 -7.63
C ALA A 79 -16.20 15.86 -6.75
N SER A 80 -15.79 14.99 -5.83
CA SER A 80 -14.60 15.20 -5.01
C SER A 80 -13.55 14.14 -5.32
N ARG A 81 -12.29 14.57 -5.36
CA ARG A 81 -11.13 13.68 -5.56
C ARG A 81 -11.17 12.48 -4.62
N ASP A 82 -11.49 12.75 -3.36
CA ASP A 82 -11.50 11.76 -2.29
C ASP A 82 -12.56 10.66 -2.48
N ARG A 83 -13.66 10.96 -3.17
CA ARG A 83 -14.68 9.97 -3.52
C ARG A 83 -14.34 9.23 -4.81
N MET A 84 -13.76 9.93 -5.79
CA MET A 84 -13.38 9.34 -7.08
C MET A 84 -12.14 8.43 -6.96
N PHE A 85 -11.18 8.81 -6.12
CA PHE A 85 -9.88 8.14 -5.95
C PHE A 85 -9.57 7.90 -4.47
N PRO A 86 -10.35 7.06 -3.76
CA PRO A 86 -10.18 6.84 -2.33
C PRO A 86 -8.80 6.26 -1.97
N LEU A 87 -8.24 5.41 -2.84
CA LEU A 87 -6.92 4.79 -2.64
C LEU A 87 -5.74 5.75 -2.88
N TYR A 88 -5.98 6.93 -3.49
CA TYR A 88 -4.95 7.95 -3.76
C TYR A 88 -5.03 9.15 -2.81
N ARG A 89 -5.73 8.98 -1.68
CA ARG A 89 -5.66 9.91 -0.56
C ARG A 89 -4.28 9.83 0.08
N ARG A 90 -3.84 10.97 0.63
CA ARG A 90 -2.59 11.03 1.40
C ARG A 90 -2.76 10.34 2.74
N ASN A 91 -1.74 9.62 3.17
CA ASN A 91 -1.67 9.03 4.50
C ASN A 91 -0.68 9.83 5.35
N TYR A 92 -1.21 10.80 6.11
CA TYR A 92 -0.39 11.71 6.93
C TYR A 92 0.30 11.01 8.11
N LYS A 93 -0.25 9.89 8.60
CA LYS A 93 0.39 9.08 9.63
C LYS A 93 1.69 8.48 9.06
N LEU A 94 1.57 7.82 7.91
CA LEU A 94 2.71 7.19 7.23
C LEU A 94 3.76 8.23 6.77
N ASP A 95 3.30 9.39 6.29
CA ASP A 95 4.19 10.51 5.95
C ASP A 95 5.01 11.00 7.14
N ARG A 96 4.36 11.13 8.31
CA ARG A 96 5.04 11.51 9.54
C ARG A 96 6.03 10.45 10.01
N GLU A 97 5.67 9.18 9.96
CA GLU A 97 6.50 8.07 10.42
C GLU A 97 7.75 7.86 9.56
N LEU A 98 7.64 8.05 8.24
CA LEU A 98 8.72 7.72 7.30
C LEU A 98 9.54 8.92 6.83
N ARG A 99 8.96 10.13 6.82
CA ARG A 99 9.60 11.30 6.23
C ARG A 99 9.84 12.44 7.20
N VAL A 100 9.01 12.57 8.23
CA VAL A 100 9.10 13.69 9.16
C VAL A 100 9.95 13.28 10.35
N LEU A 101 10.94 14.10 10.62
CA LEU A 101 11.80 13.96 11.77
C LEU A 101 11.00 14.22 13.06
N ASP A 102 11.06 13.29 14.02
CA ASP A 102 10.39 13.48 15.31
C ASP A 102 11.25 14.34 16.24
N HIS A 103 10.74 15.51 16.65
CA HIS A 103 11.46 16.44 17.52
C HIS A 103 11.89 15.78 18.85
N ARG A 104 11.09 14.83 19.36
CA ARG A 104 11.37 14.14 20.64
C ARG A 104 12.64 13.30 20.59
N ARG A 105 13.08 12.91 19.39
CA ARG A 105 14.31 12.14 19.19
C ARG A 105 15.55 13.03 19.07
N ILE A 106 15.36 14.35 19.08
CA ILE A 106 16.41 15.34 18.82
C ILE A 106 16.56 16.31 19.97
N SER A 107 15.47 16.62 20.66
CA SER A 107 15.50 17.47 21.86
C SER A 107 16.55 16.94 22.84
N THR A 108 17.52 17.79 23.16
CA THR A 108 18.60 17.52 24.11
C THR A 108 18.37 18.23 25.45
N ASP A 109 17.19 18.84 25.62
CA ASP A 109 16.76 19.51 26.87
C ASP A 109 16.63 18.52 28.04
#